data_AF-A0A8R1EFN3-F1
#
_entry.id   AF-A0A8R1EFN3-F1
#
_cell.length_a   1.000
_cell.length_b   1.000
_cell.length_c   1.000
_cell.angle_alpha   90.00
_cell.angle_beta   90.00
_cell.angle_gamma   90.00
#
_symmetry.space_group_name_H-M   'P 1'
#
loop_
_entity.id
_entity.type
_entity.pdbx_description
1 polymer ?
#
loop_
_entity_poly.entity_id
_entity_poly.type
_entity_poly.pdbx_seq_one_letter_code
_entity_poly.pdbx_strand_id
1 'polypeptide(L)' 'MPRLVKKSRSSIRRYLSDPVSYGQKHNEYSGRKRKASSRDEKNVIRTASNSSTSLNEINAELGIDVCPFFVPFF' A
#
# COMPACT_ATOMS: atom_id res chain seq x y z
N MET A 1 -7.45 -26.89 26.50
CA MET A 1 -7.39 -26.19 25.20
C MET A 1 -6.01 -25.60 24.88
N PRO A 2 -5.47 -24.55 25.55
CA PRO A 2 -4.17 -23.97 25.15
C PRO A 2 -2.99 -24.94 25.29
N ARG A 3 -3.01 -25.79 26.32
CA ARG A 3 -2.00 -26.83 26.55
C ARG A 3 -1.95 -27.92 25.47
N LEU A 4 -3.06 -28.16 24.75
CA LEU A 4 -3.13 -29.13 23.66
C LEU A 4 -2.67 -28.53 22.33
N VAL A 5 -2.99 -27.24 22.09
CA VAL A 5 -2.80 -26.60 20.78
C VAL A 5 -1.52 -25.74 20.70
N LYS A 6 -0.72 -25.63 21.78
CA LYS A 6 0.51 -24.79 21.83
C LYS A 6 0.33 -23.37 21.26
N LYS A 7 -0.87 -22.79 21.44
CA LYS A 7 -1.20 -21.41 21.05
C LYS A 7 -1.63 -20.62 22.27
N SER A 8 -1.47 -19.30 22.19
CA SER A 8 -1.91 -18.40 23.24
C SER A 8 -3.43 -18.49 23.43
N ARG A 9 -3.88 -18.27 24.67
CA ARG A 9 -5.32 -18.26 24.98
C ARG A 9 -6.05 -17.17 24.19
N SER A 10 -5.40 -16.02 23.96
CA SER A 10 -5.98 -14.89 23.21
C SER A 10 -6.21 -15.23 21.74
N SER A 11 -5.27 -15.89 21.07
CA SER A 11 -5.44 -16.35 19.69
C SER A 11 -6.56 -17.38 19.56
N ILE A 12 -6.64 -18.33 20.51
CA ILE A 12 -7.72 -19.33 20.54
C ILE A 12 -9.08 -18.66 20.75
N ARG A 13 -9.18 -17.70 21.67
CA ARG A 13 -10.43 -16.95 21.91
C ARG A 13 -10.87 -16.15 20.68
N ARG A 14 -9.92 -15.50 19.98
CA ARG A 14 -10.21 -14.74 18.75
C ARG A 14 -10.72 -15.64 17.63
N TYR A 15 -10.17 -16.85 17.50
CA TYR A 15 -10.67 -17.84 16.55
C TYR A 15 -12.07 -18.32 16.93
N LEU A 16 -12.29 -18.70 18.19
CA LEU A 16 -13.58 -19.23 18.63
C LEU A 16 -14.72 -18.19 18.63
N SER A 17 -14.41 -16.89 18.77
CA SER A 17 -15.43 -15.83 18.74
C SER A 17 -16.03 -15.63 17.35
N ASP A 18 -15.24 -15.84 16.30
CA ASP A 18 -15.71 -15.78 14.92
C ASP A 18 -14.77 -16.63 14.03
N PRO A 19 -15.02 -17.94 13.97
CA PRO A 19 -14.14 -18.86 13.24
C PRO A 19 -14.28 -18.71 11.72
N VAL A 20 -15.42 -18.18 11.24
CA VAL A 20 -15.70 -18.02 9.80
C VAL A 20 -14.93 -16.83 9.22
N SER A 21 -14.85 -15.72 9.96
CA SER A 21 -14.08 -14.55 9.51
C SER A 21 -12.60 -14.57 9.93
N TYR A 22 -12.16 -15.54 10.74
CA TYR A 22 -10.78 -15.59 11.22
C TYR A 22 -9.79 -15.68 10.06
N GLY A 23 -8.90 -14.68 9.96
CA GLY A 23 -7.92 -14.59 8.88
C GLY A 23 -8.42 -13.89 7.60
N GLN A 24 -9.71 -13.64 7.46
CA GLN A 24 -10.27 -12.94 6.28
C GLN A 24 -9.91 -11.45 6.24
N LYS A 25 -9.59 -10.86 7.40
CA LYS A 25 -9.17 -9.45 7.52
C LYS A 25 -7.85 -9.12 6.83
N HIS A 26 -7.10 -10.12 6.38
CA HIS A 26 -5.86 -9.90 5.61
C HIS A 26 -6.14 -9.35 4.21
N ASN A 27 -7.31 -9.62 3.64
CA ASN A 27 -7.72 -9.08 2.33
C ASN A 27 -8.06 -7.58 2.40
N GLU A 28 -8.39 -7.06 3.59
CA GLU A 28 -8.61 -5.62 3.83
C GLU A 28 -7.31 -4.87 4.16
N TYR A 29 -6.21 -5.59 4.43
CA TYR A 29 -4.91 -4.98 4.71
C TYR A 29 -4.28 -4.50 3.39
N SER A 30 -4.68 -3.30 2.95
CA SER A 30 -4.17 -2.59 1.76
C SER A 30 -2.67 -2.21 1.84
N GLY A 31 -1.91 -2.77 2.79
CA GLY A 31 -0.53 -2.37 3.04
C GLY A 31 -0.39 -0.91 3.45
N ARG A 32 0.82 -0.36 3.33
CA ARG A 32 1.07 1.06 3.58
C ARG A 32 0.46 1.88 2.45
N LYS A 33 -0.25 2.97 2.81
CA LYS A 33 -0.76 3.93 1.82
C LYS A 33 0.35 4.45 0.91
N ARG A 34 0.04 4.60 -0.38
CA ARG A 34 0.94 5.21 -1.37
C ARG A 34 1.24 6.66 -1.01
N LYS A 35 2.42 7.11 -1.41
CA LYS A 35 2.89 8.49 -1.21
C LYS A 35 2.30 9.47 -2.25
N ALA A 36 2.07 8.98 -3.47
CA ALA A 36 1.38 9.72 -4.52
C ALA A 36 -0.07 9.25 -4.64
N SER A 37 -0.97 10.17 -5.00
CA SER A 37 -2.34 9.82 -5.37
C SER A 37 -2.40 9.29 -6.81
N SER A 38 -3.49 8.62 -7.18
CA SER A 38 -3.71 8.19 -8.57
C SER A 38 -3.75 9.38 -9.56
N ARG A 39 -4.12 10.57 -9.10
CA ARG A 39 -4.08 11.80 -9.92
C ARG A 39 -2.63 12.21 -10.20
N ASP A 40 -1.80 12.16 -9.17
CA ASP A 40 -0.38 12.51 -9.27
C ASP A 40 0.34 11.55 -10.21
N GLU A 41 0.10 10.23 -10.07
CA GLU A 41 0.61 9.21 -10.98
C GLU A 41 0.24 9.52 -12.44
N LYS A 42 -1.02 9.88 -12.72
CA LYS A 42 -1.48 10.24 -14.07
C LYS A 42 -0.84 11.52 -14.60
N ASN A 43 -0.66 12.52 -13.75
CA ASN A 43 -0.03 13.78 -14.13
C ASN A 43 1.44 13.58 -14.48
N VAL A 44 2.17 12.80 -13.67
CA VAL A 44 3.57 12.43 -13.94
C VAL A 44 3.69 11.70 -15.28
N ILE A 45 2.86 10.69 -15.53
CA ILE A 45 2.84 9.96 -16.80
C ILE A 45 2.57 10.90 -17.98
N ARG A 46 1.57 11.79 -17.85
CA ARG A 46 1.22 12.74 -18.91
C ARG A 46 2.37 13.70 -19.20
N THR A 47 3.01 14.28 -18.20
CA THR A 47 4.12 15.21 -18.40
C THR A 47 5.31 14.49 -19.03
N ALA A 48 5.73 13.35 -18.47
CA ALA A 48 6.81 12.54 -19.00
C ALA A 48 6.56 12.00 -20.43
N SER A 49 5.30 11.80 -20.82
CA SER A 49 4.95 11.37 -22.19
C SER A 49 5.06 12.50 -23.22
N ASN A 50 4.89 13.75 -22.80
CA ASN A 50 4.86 14.92 -23.69
C ASN A 50 6.19 15.68 -23.74
N SER A 51 7.11 15.44 -22.79
CA SER A 51 8.40 16.12 -22.72
C SER A 51 9.51 15.19 -22.22
N SER A 52 10.75 15.50 -22.61
CA SER A 52 11.96 14.83 -22.12
C SER A 52 12.51 15.49 -20.84
N THR A 53 11.63 16.01 -20.00
CA THR A 53 11.99 16.69 -18.74
C THR A 53 12.46 15.70 -17.69
N SER A 54 13.38 16.12 -16.82
CA SER A 54 13.88 15.26 -15.74
C SER A 54 12.78 15.01 -14.69
N LEU A 55 12.89 13.89 -13.95
CA LEU A 55 11.93 13.56 -12.89
C LEU A 55 11.89 14.63 -11.78
N ASN A 56 13.01 15.28 -11.49
CA ASN A 56 13.07 16.35 -10.48
C ASN A 56 12.33 17.60 -10.94
N GLU A 57 12.43 17.95 -12.22
CA GLU A 57 11.66 19.06 -12.81
C GLU A 57 10.16 18.76 -12.81
N ILE A 58 9.76 17.53 -13.17
CA ILE A 58 8.36 17.10 -13.14
C ILE A 58 7.80 17.16 -11.71
N ASN A 59 8.58 16.71 -10.72
CA ASN A 59 8.19 16.81 -9.31
C ASN A 59 8.04 18.26 -8.84
N ALA A 60 8.96 19.15 -9.25
CA ALA A 60 8.91 20.56 -8.92
C ALA A 60 7.70 21.26 -9.58
N GLU A 61 7.42 20.95 -10.86
CA GLU A 61 6.28 21.48 -11.62
C GLU A 61 4.95 21.04 -11.03
N LEU A 62 4.84 19.76 -10.65
CA LEU A 62 3.62 19.19 -10.08
C LEU A 62 3.50 19.45 -8.57
N GLY A 63 4.53 20.00 -7.92
CA GLY A 63 4.56 20.28 -6.49
C GLY A 63 4.47 19.02 -5.63
N ILE A 64 4.98 17.89 -6.10
CA ILE A 64 4.85 16.59 -5.42
C ILE A 64 6.18 16.22 -4.76
N ASP A 65 6.14 15.93 -3.47
CA ASP A 65 7.29 15.45 -2.70
C ASP A 65 7.33 13.91 -2.69
N VAL A 66 7.75 13.32 -3.81
CA VAL A 66 7.94 11.87 -3.94
C VAL A 66 9.31 11.55 -4.51
N CYS A 67 9.91 10.48 -3.99
CA CYS A 67 11.18 9.99 -4.50
C CYS A 67 11.04 9.66 -6.01
N PRO A 68 11.99 10.06 -6.88
CA PRO A 68 11.95 9.78 -8.31
C PRO A 68 11.82 8.29 -8.65
N PHE A 69 12.26 7.41 -7.74
CA PHE A 69 12.17 5.96 -7.87
C PHE A 69 10.81 5.37 -7.45
N PHE A 70 9.85 6.21 -7.05
CA PHE A 70 8.54 5.78 -6.57
C PHE A 70 7.56 5.46 -7.70
N VAL A 71 7.77 6.02 -8.90
CA VAL A 71 6.93 5.70 -10.05
C VAL A 71 7.27 4.28 -10.48
N PRO A 72 6.34 3.31 -10.39
CA PRO A 72 6.60 1.99 -10.94
C PRO A 72 6.69 2.18 -12.45
N PHE A 73 7.91 2.07 -12.98
CA PHE A 73 8.09 1.85 -14.40
C PHE A 73 7.25 0.63 -14.77
N PHE A 74 6.42 0.77 -15.81
CA PHE A 74 5.60 -0.31 -16.37
C PHE A 74 6.45 -1.55 -16.67
#